data_AF-A0A2G9N6S9-F1
#
_entry.id   AF-A0A2G9N6S9-F1
#
_cell.length_a   1.000
_cell.length_b   1.000
_cell.length_c   1.000
_cell.angle_alpha   90.00
_cell.angle_beta   90.00
_cell.angle_gamma   90.00
#
_symmetry.space_group_name_H-M   'P 1'
#
loop_
_entity.id
_entity.type
_entity.pdbx_description
1 polymer ?
#
loop_
_entity_poly.entity_id
_entity_poly.type
_entity_poly.pdbx_seq_one_letter_code
_entity_poly.pdbx_strand_id
1 'polypeptide(L)'
;MINMGEIKVKEKDIVVPGQVLAVGMDFLPSYMTYRLGEDIRAQCIGVVNIDGKVLRLLPLSGRYFPKRGDTIVAQVMDILISGWRLDINSAYSAVLSLKDASERYIEKGTDLTRFYALGDFVICKITNVTSQKLVDVTMRGPGLRALKGGRVIEASTNKVPRIIGKQGSMVTMIKDATGCKIVVGQNGIVWLEGAPDKEVIAVNAIKKIEEEAHTAGLTDRMKEYLEKLVGKFEHKPENTETSTEENAGEYGEQREYREHRDFREHRGYGGGGHSGGRGGGYGGGYGGHSGGQRRY
;
A
#
# COMPACT_ATOMS: atom_id res chain seq x y z
N MET A 1 -41.86 -8.09 -8.49
CA MET A 1 -40.74 -8.76 -9.17
C MET A 1 -39.46 -8.20 -8.59
N ILE A 2 -38.61 -9.02 -7.99
CA ILE A 2 -37.28 -8.56 -7.55
C ILE A 2 -36.48 -8.38 -8.84
N ASN A 3 -36.13 -7.13 -9.19
CA ASN A 3 -35.24 -6.88 -10.32
C ASN A 3 -33.89 -7.53 -9.97
N MET A 4 -33.60 -8.64 -10.65
CA MET A 4 -32.34 -9.34 -10.49
C MET A 4 -31.25 -8.48 -11.11
N GLY A 5 -30.16 -8.25 -10.37
CA GLY A 5 -29.06 -7.46 -10.88
C GLY A 5 -28.45 -8.07 -12.16
N GLU A 6 -27.89 -7.21 -13.02
CA GLU A 6 -27.23 -7.60 -14.26
C GLU A 6 -25.81 -7.02 -14.33
N ILE A 7 -24.81 -7.85 -14.67
CA ILE A 7 -23.46 -7.38 -14.98
C ILE A 7 -23.39 -6.95 -16.45
N LYS A 8 -22.84 -5.75 -16.71
CA LYS A 8 -22.75 -5.13 -18.04
C LYS A 8 -21.38 -5.29 -18.71
N VAL A 9 -20.39 -5.82 -18.00
CA VAL A 9 -19.01 -6.02 -18.47
C VAL A 9 -18.54 -7.46 -18.26
N LYS A 10 -17.47 -7.87 -18.95
CA LYS A 10 -16.85 -9.18 -18.76
C LYS A 10 -15.58 -9.08 -17.94
N GLU A 11 -15.18 -10.22 -17.37
CA GLU A 11 -13.88 -10.36 -16.70
C GLU A 11 -12.75 -9.97 -17.65
N LYS A 12 -11.80 -9.15 -17.18
CA LYS A 12 -10.67 -8.57 -17.94
C LYS A 12 -11.03 -7.51 -18.99
N ASP A 13 -12.27 -7.06 -19.09
CA ASP A 13 -12.59 -5.91 -19.94
C ASP A 13 -11.86 -4.65 -19.47
N ILE A 14 -11.40 -3.83 -20.43
CA ILE A 14 -10.88 -2.50 -20.13
C ILE A 14 -12.05 -1.53 -20.09
N VAL A 15 -12.12 -0.75 -19.01
CA VAL A 15 -13.20 0.21 -18.78
C VAL A 15 -12.66 1.61 -18.54
N VAL A 16 -13.50 2.61 -18.79
CA VAL A 16 -13.19 4.03 -18.59
C VAL A 16 -13.98 4.61 -17.40
N PRO A 17 -13.50 5.71 -16.78
CA PRO A 17 -14.21 6.35 -15.68
C PRO A 17 -15.68 6.67 -16.01
N GLY A 18 -16.59 6.35 -15.10
CA GLY A 18 -18.02 6.56 -15.25
C GLY A 18 -18.78 5.46 -15.99
N GLN A 19 -18.10 4.52 -16.64
CA GLN A 19 -18.72 3.38 -17.31
C GLN A 19 -19.46 2.48 -16.31
N VAL A 20 -20.67 2.05 -16.65
CA VAL A 20 -21.50 1.15 -15.85
C VAL A 20 -20.95 -0.27 -15.95
N LEU A 21 -20.65 -0.88 -14.81
CA LEU A 21 -20.12 -2.23 -14.68
C LEU A 21 -21.21 -3.25 -14.36
N ALA A 22 -22.15 -2.88 -13.50
CA ALA A 22 -23.30 -3.69 -13.14
C ALA A 22 -24.46 -2.79 -12.71
N VAL A 23 -25.68 -3.30 -12.84
CA VAL A 23 -26.92 -2.65 -12.40
C VAL A 23 -27.58 -3.56 -11.37
N GLY A 24 -28.14 -2.97 -10.31
CA GLY A 24 -28.83 -3.65 -9.24
C GLY A 24 -28.05 -3.73 -7.92
N MET A 25 -28.74 -4.22 -6.89
CA MET A 25 -28.23 -4.25 -5.51
C MET A 25 -27.58 -5.59 -5.15
N ASP A 26 -27.62 -6.57 -6.05
CA ASP A 26 -27.04 -7.91 -5.84
C ASP A 26 -25.51 -7.93 -5.91
N PHE A 27 -24.90 -6.85 -6.39
CA PHE A 27 -23.45 -6.71 -6.56
C PHE A 27 -22.88 -5.67 -5.59
N LEU A 28 -21.60 -5.81 -5.27
CA LEU A 28 -20.90 -4.92 -4.34
C LEU A 28 -19.78 -4.17 -5.07
N PRO A 29 -19.76 -2.82 -5.01
CA PRO A 29 -18.58 -2.07 -5.43
C PRO A 29 -17.43 -2.35 -4.45
N SER A 30 -16.22 -2.29 -4.96
CA SER A 30 -14.97 -2.52 -4.23
C SER A 30 -13.90 -1.59 -4.80
N TYR A 31 -12.63 -2.00 -4.81
CA TYR A 31 -11.50 -1.17 -5.19
C TYR A 31 -11.70 -0.52 -6.56
N MET A 32 -11.62 0.81 -6.59
CA MET A 32 -11.73 1.65 -7.81
C MET A 32 -13.08 1.55 -8.53
N THR A 33 -14.14 1.17 -7.81
CA THR A 33 -15.53 1.25 -8.26
C THR A 33 -16.37 1.98 -7.21
N TYR A 34 -17.50 2.56 -7.63
CA TYR A 34 -18.42 3.23 -6.72
C TYR A 34 -19.86 2.98 -7.14
N ARG A 35 -20.79 3.13 -6.19
CA ARG A 35 -22.22 3.01 -6.43
C ARG A 35 -22.85 4.38 -6.65
N LEU A 36 -23.67 4.48 -7.69
CA LEU A 36 -24.51 5.65 -7.98
C LEU A 36 -25.93 5.16 -8.27
N GLY A 37 -26.82 5.29 -7.28
CA GLY A 37 -28.14 4.66 -7.34
C GLY A 37 -28.02 3.13 -7.39
N GLU A 38 -28.63 2.52 -8.40
CA GLU A 38 -28.55 1.07 -8.63
C GLU A 38 -27.31 0.67 -9.45
N ASP A 39 -26.59 1.62 -10.04
CA ASP A 39 -25.42 1.33 -10.88
C ASP A 39 -24.15 1.20 -10.03
N ILE A 40 -23.31 0.23 -10.37
CA ILE A 40 -21.89 0.22 -10.02
C ILE A 40 -21.11 0.77 -11.22
N ARG A 41 -20.27 1.77 -10.99
CA ARG A 41 -19.50 2.47 -12.03
C ARG A 41 -18.00 2.41 -11.78
N ALA A 42 -17.23 2.48 -12.86
CA ALA A 42 -15.79 2.59 -12.83
C ALA A 42 -15.33 3.97 -12.30
N GLN A 43 -14.37 4.00 -11.38
CA GLN A 43 -13.78 5.24 -10.87
C GLN A 43 -12.58 5.71 -11.71
N CYS A 44 -11.84 4.77 -12.31
CA CYS A 44 -10.65 5.03 -13.09
C CYS A 44 -10.60 4.18 -14.37
N ILE A 45 -9.61 4.43 -15.23
CA ILE A 45 -9.29 3.50 -16.31
C ILE A 45 -8.63 2.24 -15.74
N GLY A 46 -9.17 1.08 -16.05
CA GLY A 46 -8.72 -0.16 -15.42
C GLY A 46 -9.24 -1.42 -16.11
N VAL A 47 -8.67 -2.54 -15.70
CA VAL A 47 -9.10 -3.88 -16.09
C VAL A 47 -10.11 -4.38 -15.06
N VAL A 48 -11.26 -4.85 -15.52
CA VAL A 48 -12.33 -5.39 -14.68
C VAL A 48 -11.90 -6.72 -14.07
N ASN A 49 -12.14 -6.86 -12.77
CA ASN A 49 -12.04 -8.11 -12.04
C ASN A 49 -13.34 -8.32 -11.22
N ILE A 50 -13.99 -9.44 -11.48
CA ILE A 50 -15.26 -9.90 -10.94
C ILE A 50 -14.96 -11.11 -10.07
N ASP A 51 -15.15 -10.94 -8.77
CA ASP A 51 -14.98 -12.00 -7.78
C ASP A 51 -16.33 -12.31 -7.13
N GLY A 52 -17.00 -13.32 -7.66
CA GLY A 52 -18.39 -13.64 -7.30
C GLY A 52 -19.33 -12.46 -7.56
N LYS A 53 -19.74 -11.76 -6.49
CA LYS A 53 -20.63 -10.59 -6.54
C LYS A 53 -19.89 -9.26 -6.37
N VAL A 54 -18.57 -9.28 -6.21
CA VAL A 54 -17.75 -8.09 -5.94
C VAL A 54 -17.10 -7.63 -7.24
N LEU A 55 -17.31 -6.36 -7.61
CA LEU A 55 -16.70 -5.75 -8.78
C LEU A 55 -15.61 -4.76 -8.37
N ARG A 56 -14.43 -4.93 -8.95
CA ARG A 56 -13.24 -4.12 -8.69
C ARG A 56 -12.46 -3.89 -9.97
N LEU A 57 -11.66 -2.83 -10.00
CA LEU A 57 -10.76 -2.54 -11.12
C LEU A 57 -9.32 -2.69 -10.70
N LEU A 58 -8.50 -3.23 -11.60
CA LEU A 58 -7.05 -3.09 -11.56
C LEU A 58 -6.68 -1.84 -12.39
N PRO A 59 -6.21 -0.75 -11.77
CA PRO A 59 -5.86 0.48 -12.48
C PRO A 59 -4.75 0.25 -13.50
N LEU A 60 -4.88 0.85 -14.68
CA LEU A 60 -3.81 0.85 -15.69
C LEU A 60 -2.78 1.98 -15.45
N SER A 61 -3.18 3.04 -14.77
CA SER A 61 -2.35 4.20 -14.43
C SER A 61 -2.73 4.76 -13.05
N GLY A 62 -1.91 5.64 -12.50
CA GLY A 62 -2.16 6.32 -11.22
C GLY A 62 -0.98 6.24 -10.26
N ARG A 63 -1.10 6.98 -9.14
CA ARG A 63 -0.14 6.95 -8.04
C ARG A 63 -0.44 5.82 -7.06
N TYR A 64 0.53 5.54 -6.19
CA TYR A 64 0.37 4.59 -5.11
C TYR A 64 -0.77 4.98 -4.16
N PHE A 65 -1.63 4.00 -3.85
CA PHE A 65 -2.65 4.12 -2.81
C PHE A 65 -2.24 3.26 -1.61
N PRO A 66 -1.95 3.87 -0.45
CA PRO A 66 -1.45 3.16 0.72
C PRO A 66 -2.47 2.16 1.24
N LYS A 67 -1.99 0.95 1.57
CA LYS A 67 -2.80 -0.12 2.16
C LYS A 67 -2.08 -0.70 3.36
N ARG A 68 -2.85 -1.05 4.39
CA ARG A 68 -2.32 -1.75 5.56
C ARG A 68 -1.65 -3.05 5.11
N GLY A 69 -0.45 -3.29 5.63
CA GLY A 69 0.36 -4.46 5.32
C GLY A 69 1.42 -4.25 4.25
N ASP A 70 1.32 -3.19 3.45
CA ASP A 70 2.31 -2.90 2.40
C ASP A 70 3.68 -2.59 3.01
N THR A 71 4.72 -3.23 2.48
CA THR A 71 6.11 -2.84 2.71
C THR A 71 6.52 -1.82 1.65
N ILE A 72 7.03 -0.68 2.07
CA ILE A 72 7.36 0.45 1.21
C ILE A 72 8.75 1.00 1.55
N VAL A 73 9.36 1.70 0.59
CA VAL A 73 10.53 2.53 0.81
C VAL A 73 10.04 3.97 0.89
N ALA A 74 10.42 4.72 1.92
CA ALA A 74 9.90 6.06 2.17
C ALA A 74 11.03 7.02 2.54
N GLN A 75 10.87 8.30 2.20
CA GLN A 75 11.87 9.34 2.49
C GLN A 75 11.41 10.19 3.68
N VAL A 76 12.31 10.50 4.62
CA VAL A 76 12.04 11.46 5.69
C VAL A 76 11.93 12.87 5.09
N MET A 77 10.73 13.44 5.12
CA MET A 77 10.47 14.78 4.59
C MET A 77 10.33 15.85 5.68
N ASP A 78 10.02 15.45 6.92
CA ASP A 78 9.89 16.37 8.05
C ASP A 78 10.15 15.65 9.38
N ILE A 79 10.58 16.41 10.39
CA ILE A 79 10.86 15.92 11.75
C ILE A 79 9.83 16.55 12.69
N LEU A 80 9.00 15.70 13.29
CA LEU A 80 7.92 16.10 14.19
C LEU A 80 8.40 16.06 15.65
N ILE A 81 7.62 16.64 16.57
CA ILE A 81 7.90 16.57 18.02
C ILE A 81 7.96 15.11 18.52
N SER A 82 7.16 14.22 17.90
CA SER A 82 6.98 12.84 18.36
C SER A 82 7.14 11.80 17.24
N GLY A 83 8.00 12.08 16.26
CA GLY A 83 8.30 11.13 15.18
C GLY A 83 8.76 11.82 13.89
N TRP A 84 8.57 11.13 12.77
CA TRP A 84 8.95 11.61 11.44
C TRP A 84 7.75 11.59 10.52
N ARG A 85 7.67 12.57 9.63
CA ARG A 85 6.78 12.52 8.48
C ARG A 85 7.56 11.99 7.29
N LEU A 86 6.99 11.02 6.60
CA LEU A 86 7.61 10.36 5.46
C LEU A 86 6.84 10.64 4.17
N ASP A 87 7.57 10.93 3.10
CA ASP A 87 7.06 10.83 1.74
C ASP A 87 7.05 9.36 1.31
N ILE A 88 5.89 8.90 0.86
CA ILE A 88 5.62 7.52 0.46
C ILE A 88 5.28 7.41 -1.03
N ASN A 89 5.59 8.41 -1.85
CA ASN A 89 5.24 8.46 -3.28
C ASN A 89 3.72 8.31 -3.54
N SER A 90 2.93 8.97 -2.70
CA SER A 90 1.47 8.98 -2.78
C SER A 90 0.94 10.42 -2.75
N ALA A 91 -0.39 10.59 -2.80
CA ALA A 91 -1.02 11.87 -2.48
C ALA A 91 -1.02 12.16 -0.97
N TYR A 92 -0.70 11.15 -0.14
CA TYR A 92 -0.68 11.22 1.31
C TYR A 92 0.74 10.98 1.83
N SER A 93 1.10 11.64 2.93
CA SER A 93 2.31 11.34 3.70
C SER A 93 2.03 10.30 4.78
N ALA A 94 3.07 9.59 5.24
CA ALA A 94 2.97 8.71 6.40
C ALA A 94 3.61 9.32 7.65
N VAL A 95 3.20 8.83 8.82
CA VAL A 95 3.80 9.17 10.11
C VAL A 95 4.48 7.94 10.70
N LEU A 96 5.76 8.08 11.02
CA LEU A 96 6.53 7.13 11.79
C LEU A 96 6.66 7.65 13.21
N SER A 97 5.99 6.99 14.15
CA SER A 97 6.01 7.41 15.55
C SER A 97 7.29 6.96 16.27
N LEU A 98 7.65 7.61 17.38
CA LEU A 98 8.82 7.22 18.21
C LEU A 98 8.81 5.75 18.60
N LYS A 99 7.63 5.22 18.97
CA LYS A 99 7.48 3.82 19.36
C LYS A 99 7.64 2.87 18.18
N ASP A 100 7.51 3.32 16.94
CA ASP A 100 7.53 2.47 15.75
C ASP A 100 8.83 2.59 14.96
N ALA A 101 9.65 3.61 15.28
CA ALA A 101 10.91 3.91 14.62
C ALA A 101 12.05 2.95 14.98
N SER A 102 12.08 2.45 16.21
CA SER A 102 13.15 1.56 16.68
C SER A 102 12.63 0.54 17.68
N GLU A 103 13.32 -0.59 17.78
CA GLU A 103 13.15 -1.54 18.88
C GLU A 103 13.68 -0.96 20.21
N ARG A 104 14.69 -0.08 20.14
CA ARG A 104 15.21 0.62 21.32
C ARG A 104 14.27 1.76 21.71
N TYR A 105 14.12 1.95 23.02
CA TYR A 105 13.36 3.07 23.55
C TYR A 105 14.04 4.41 23.20
N ILE A 106 13.26 5.36 22.67
CA ILE A 106 13.69 6.73 22.40
C ILE A 106 12.99 7.63 23.40
N GLU A 107 13.78 8.34 24.22
CA GLU A 107 13.25 9.27 25.21
C GLU A 107 12.58 10.49 24.55
N LYS A 108 11.45 10.93 25.10
CA LYS A 108 10.76 12.13 24.62
C LYS A 108 11.63 13.38 24.85
N GLY A 109 11.62 14.30 23.89
CA GLY A 109 12.46 15.52 23.94
C GLY A 109 13.89 15.31 23.45
N THR A 110 14.24 14.09 23.06
CA THR A 110 15.45 13.78 22.31
C THR A 110 15.44 14.49 20.94
N ASP A 111 16.61 14.99 20.51
CA ASP A 111 16.82 15.39 19.13
C ASP A 111 16.70 14.17 18.18
N LEU A 112 15.64 14.17 17.38
CA LEU A 112 15.30 13.06 16.50
C LEU A 112 16.16 13.00 15.23
N THR A 113 16.84 14.11 14.87
CA THR A 113 17.70 14.17 13.67
C THR A 113 18.84 13.17 13.73
N ARG A 114 19.28 12.76 14.94
CA ARG A 114 20.37 11.80 15.16
C ARG A 114 20.02 10.36 14.77
N PHE A 115 18.74 10.04 14.62
CA PHE A 115 18.29 8.72 14.18
C PHE A 115 18.06 8.72 12.68
N TYR A 116 17.18 9.60 12.21
CA TYR A 116 16.87 9.79 10.79
C TYR A 116 16.78 11.28 10.51
N ALA A 117 17.63 11.74 9.59
CA ALA A 117 17.68 13.12 9.14
C ALA A 117 16.76 13.36 7.94
N LEU A 118 16.53 14.63 7.61
CA LEU A 118 15.80 14.99 6.40
C LEU A 118 16.51 14.41 5.16
N GLY A 119 15.74 13.79 4.28
CA GLY A 119 16.23 13.15 3.06
C GLY A 119 16.63 11.69 3.21
N ASP A 120 16.75 11.17 4.44
CA ASP A 120 17.06 9.75 4.68
C ASP A 120 15.93 8.85 4.18
N PHE A 121 16.29 7.66 3.68
CA PHE A 121 15.33 6.66 3.24
C PHE A 121 15.20 5.52 4.25
N VAL A 122 13.99 4.99 4.40
CA VAL A 122 13.67 3.89 5.29
C VAL A 122 12.80 2.85 4.61
N ILE A 123 13.03 1.57 4.92
CA ILE A 123 12.10 0.48 4.63
C ILE A 123 11.14 0.40 5.81
N CYS A 124 9.85 0.55 5.56
CA CYS A 124 8.82 0.51 6.59
C CYS A 124 7.58 -0.24 6.10
N LYS A 125 6.73 -0.66 7.05
CA LYS A 125 5.48 -1.36 6.78
C LYS A 125 4.30 -0.50 7.23
N ILE A 126 3.27 -0.39 6.39
CA ILE A 126 2.05 0.33 6.74
C ILE A 126 1.25 -0.46 7.76
N THR A 127 1.05 0.11 8.95
CA THR A 127 0.31 -0.53 10.04
C THR A 127 -1.16 -0.14 10.06
N ASN A 128 -1.48 1.07 9.61
CA ASN A 128 -2.83 1.61 9.63
C ASN A 128 -3.05 2.65 8.51
N VAL A 129 -4.25 2.66 7.96
CA VAL A 129 -4.73 3.70 7.03
C VAL A 129 -6.15 4.06 7.45
N THR A 130 -6.34 5.28 7.95
CA THR A 130 -7.66 5.73 8.44
C THR A 130 -8.62 6.05 7.29
N SER A 131 -9.90 6.24 7.60
CA SER A 131 -10.91 6.71 6.63
C SER A 131 -10.56 8.07 6.04
N GLN A 132 -9.87 8.92 6.80
CA GLN A 132 -9.35 10.22 6.38
C GLN A 132 -7.98 10.14 5.68
N LYS A 133 -7.49 8.93 5.39
CA LYS A 133 -6.21 8.68 4.71
C LYS A 133 -4.98 9.18 5.47
N LEU A 134 -5.05 9.17 6.81
CA LEU A 134 -3.87 9.25 7.66
C LEU A 134 -3.19 7.87 7.66
N VAL A 135 -1.89 7.85 7.40
CA VAL A 135 -1.10 6.61 7.22
C VAL A 135 -0.09 6.50 8.35
N ASP A 136 -0.18 5.43 9.12
CA ASP A 136 0.80 5.10 10.15
C ASP A 136 1.70 3.98 9.64
N VAL A 137 3.00 4.09 9.90
CA VAL A 137 4.01 3.09 9.51
C VAL A 137 4.82 2.61 10.70
N THR A 138 5.44 1.44 10.54
CA THR A 138 6.42 0.91 11.48
C THR A 138 7.70 0.47 10.80
N MET A 139 8.81 0.65 11.49
CA MET A 139 10.12 0.10 11.14
C MET A 139 10.48 -1.10 12.04
N ARG A 140 9.52 -1.62 12.81
CA ARG A 140 9.69 -2.82 13.63
C ARG A 140 9.35 -4.06 12.83
N GLY A 141 10.31 -4.97 12.74
CA GLY A 141 10.12 -6.28 12.14
C GLY A 141 11.27 -6.65 11.19
N PRO A 142 11.25 -7.90 10.69
CA PRO A 142 12.30 -8.41 9.82
C PRO A 142 12.46 -7.55 8.57
N GLY A 143 13.71 -7.21 8.23
CA GLY A 143 14.08 -6.45 7.02
C GLY A 143 13.72 -4.95 7.02
N LEU A 144 12.95 -4.46 8.00
CA LEU A 144 12.62 -3.04 8.12
C LEU A 144 13.77 -2.28 8.79
N ARG A 145 14.31 -1.27 8.10
CA ARG A 145 15.51 -0.53 8.55
C ARG A 145 15.70 0.76 7.77
N ALA A 146 16.57 1.62 8.29
CA ALA A 146 17.08 2.74 7.50
C ALA A 146 18.03 2.24 6.40
N LEU A 147 17.96 2.92 5.27
CA LEU A 147 18.81 2.69 4.11
C LEU A 147 19.97 3.68 4.16
N LYS A 148 21.18 3.17 3.90
CA LYS A 148 22.40 3.97 3.84
C LYS A 148 23.09 3.67 2.51
N GLY A 149 23.53 4.71 1.83
CA GLY A 149 24.14 4.58 0.51
C GLY A 149 23.20 4.01 -0.55
N GLY A 150 23.79 3.53 -1.64
CA GLY A 150 23.07 3.02 -2.80
C GLY A 150 22.37 4.10 -3.61
N ARG A 151 21.42 3.68 -4.44
CA ARG A 151 20.64 4.48 -5.37
C ARG A 151 19.16 4.21 -5.19
N VAL A 152 18.36 5.27 -5.27
CA VAL A 152 16.90 5.18 -5.32
C VAL A 152 16.42 5.49 -6.73
N ILE A 153 15.52 4.68 -7.25
CA ILE A 153 14.81 4.92 -8.50
C ILE A 153 13.30 4.80 -8.28
N GLU A 154 12.54 5.48 -9.12
CA GLU A 154 11.09 5.36 -9.15
C GLU A 154 10.67 4.45 -10.31
N ALA A 155 9.68 3.62 -10.04
CA ALA A 155 8.96 2.82 -11.02
C ALA A 155 7.45 3.05 -10.82
N SER A 156 6.69 2.91 -11.89
CA SER A 156 5.23 2.95 -11.80
C SER A 156 4.73 1.88 -10.83
N THR A 157 3.97 2.30 -9.81
CA THR A 157 3.36 1.42 -8.80
C THR A 157 2.60 0.24 -9.43
N ASN A 158 1.89 0.48 -10.54
CA ASN A 158 1.14 -0.57 -11.24
C ASN A 158 2.03 -1.65 -11.89
N LYS A 159 3.32 -1.40 -12.03
CA LYS A 159 4.31 -2.32 -12.60
C LYS A 159 5.15 -3.02 -11.54
N VAL A 160 5.06 -2.60 -10.27
CA VAL A 160 5.77 -3.24 -9.15
C VAL A 160 5.56 -4.75 -9.06
N PRO A 161 4.32 -5.30 -9.16
CA PRO A 161 4.13 -6.74 -9.14
C PRO A 161 4.88 -7.47 -10.27
N ARG A 162 5.03 -6.81 -11.43
CA ARG A 162 5.76 -7.36 -12.57
C ARG A 162 7.27 -7.30 -12.37
N ILE A 163 7.79 -6.23 -11.77
CA ILE A 163 9.21 -6.07 -11.40
C ILE A 163 9.64 -7.13 -10.40
N ILE A 164 8.80 -7.39 -9.39
CA ILE A 164 9.04 -8.42 -8.38
C ILE A 164 8.97 -9.82 -9.03
N GLY A 165 7.97 -10.06 -9.88
CA GLY A 165 7.72 -11.36 -10.48
C GLY A 165 7.03 -12.33 -9.52
N LYS A 166 6.63 -13.49 -10.03
CA LYS A 166 5.91 -14.50 -9.22
C LYS A 166 6.85 -15.03 -8.12
N GLN A 167 6.44 -14.92 -6.87
CA GLN A 167 7.24 -15.28 -5.69
C GLN A 167 8.61 -14.59 -5.65
N GLY A 168 8.75 -13.42 -6.31
CA GLY A 168 10.02 -12.68 -6.33
C GLY A 168 11.01 -13.14 -7.39
N SER A 169 10.62 -14.08 -8.28
CA SER A 169 11.52 -14.69 -9.25
C SER A 169 12.27 -13.67 -10.12
N MET A 170 11.63 -12.56 -10.50
CA MET A 170 12.20 -11.58 -11.42
C MET A 170 13.21 -10.69 -10.72
N VAL A 171 12.90 -10.21 -9.51
CA VAL A 171 13.86 -9.40 -8.75
C VAL A 171 15.03 -10.25 -8.24
N THR A 172 14.79 -11.50 -7.84
CA THR A 172 15.85 -12.45 -7.47
C THR A 172 16.77 -12.73 -8.64
N MET A 173 16.25 -12.91 -9.86
CA MET A 173 17.09 -13.05 -11.06
C MET A 173 18.02 -11.84 -11.29
N ILE A 174 17.54 -10.62 -11.06
CA ILE A 174 18.38 -9.42 -11.19
C ILE A 174 19.44 -9.40 -10.08
N LYS A 175 19.07 -9.76 -8.84
CA LYS A 175 20.02 -9.90 -7.72
C LYS A 175 21.12 -10.91 -8.05
N ASP A 176 20.75 -12.10 -8.52
CA ASP A 176 21.71 -13.17 -8.87
C ASP A 176 22.67 -12.74 -9.99
N ALA A 177 22.15 -12.03 -11.01
CA ALA A 177 22.95 -11.56 -12.12
C ALA A 177 23.90 -10.41 -11.74
N THR A 178 23.48 -9.50 -10.86
CA THR A 178 24.20 -8.25 -10.58
C THR A 178 24.99 -8.28 -9.27
N GLY A 179 24.62 -9.15 -8.33
CA GLY A 179 25.10 -9.14 -6.95
C GLY A 179 24.62 -7.93 -6.13
N CYS A 180 23.72 -7.10 -6.68
CA CYS A 180 23.17 -5.95 -5.98
C CYS A 180 22.16 -6.38 -4.92
N LYS A 181 22.11 -5.64 -3.80
CA LYS A 181 20.97 -5.66 -2.91
C LYS A 181 19.88 -4.80 -3.52
N ILE A 182 18.66 -5.32 -3.60
CA ILE A 182 17.53 -4.66 -4.24
C ILE A 182 16.33 -4.75 -3.32
N VAL A 183 15.68 -3.63 -3.03
CA VAL A 183 14.45 -3.56 -2.25
C VAL A 183 13.42 -2.83 -3.09
N VAL A 184 12.27 -3.46 -3.35
CA VAL A 184 11.20 -2.89 -4.17
C VAL A 184 10.02 -2.63 -3.25
N GLY A 185 9.74 -1.36 -2.96
CA GLY A 185 8.56 -0.96 -2.20
C GLY A 185 7.29 -1.06 -3.04
N GLN A 186 6.17 -1.43 -2.41
CA GLN A 186 4.85 -1.46 -3.06
C GLN A 186 4.42 -0.08 -3.60
N ASN A 187 5.03 0.99 -3.11
CA ASN A 187 4.84 2.36 -3.57
C ASN A 187 5.62 2.72 -4.85
N GLY A 188 6.37 1.79 -5.44
CA GLY A 188 7.15 2.04 -6.64
C GLY A 188 8.49 2.72 -6.39
N ILE A 189 8.87 2.96 -5.13
CA ILE A 189 10.23 3.37 -4.80
C ILE A 189 11.10 2.11 -4.70
N VAL A 190 12.18 2.06 -5.47
CA VAL A 190 13.14 0.95 -5.48
C VAL A 190 14.50 1.45 -5.01
N TRP A 191 15.07 0.76 -4.03
CA TRP A 191 16.42 1.00 -3.56
C TRP A 191 17.36 -0.11 -4.03
N LEU A 192 18.55 0.28 -4.46
CA LEU A 192 19.58 -0.58 -5.01
C LEU A 192 20.92 -0.24 -4.34
N GLU A 193 21.71 -1.23 -3.95
CA GLU A 193 23.07 -1.03 -3.44
C GLU A 193 23.99 -2.10 -4.03
N GLY A 194 25.08 -1.68 -4.67
CA GLY A 194 26.10 -2.59 -5.17
C GLY A 194 27.29 -1.86 -5.79
N ALA A 195 28.07 -2.58 -6.60
CA ALA A 195 29.15 -1.95 -7.36
C ALA A 195 28.56 -0.98 -8.41
N PRO A 196 29.18 0.19 -8.67
CA PRO A 196 28.59 1.22 -9.53
C PRO A 196 28.22 0.75 -10.95
N ASP A 197 29.01 -0.14 -11.55
CA ASP A 197 28.74 -0.75 -12.85
C ASP A 197 27.52 -1.69 -12.79
N LYS A 198 27.41 -2.49 -11.72
CA LYS A 198 26.29 -3.42 -11.50
C LYS A 198 24.98 -2.72 -11.17
N GLU A 199 25.03 -1.62 -10.43
CA GLU A 199 23.85 -0.79 -10.16
C GLU A 199 23.24 -0.26 -11.45
N VAL A 200 24.07 0.21 -12.40
CA VAL A 200 23.59 0.70 -13.69
C VAL A 200 22.88 -0.42 -14.47
N ILE A 201 23.42 -1.64 -14.45
CA ILE A 201 22.78 -2.81 -15.08
C ILE A 201 21.44 -3.11 -14.43
N ALA A 202 21.37 -3.13 -13.09
CA ALA A 202 20.15 -3.39 -12.34
C ALA A 202 19.06 -2.33 -12.62
N VAL A 203 19.43 -1.04 -12.64
CA VAL A 203 18.53 0.06 -13.00
C VAL A 203 17.96 -0.13 -14.41
N ASN A 204 18.82 -0.44 -15.39
CA ASN A 204 18.39 -0.63 -16.77
C ASN A 204 17.50 -1.87 -16.92
N ALA A 205 17.76 -2.93 -16.17
CA ALA A 205 16.93 -4.12 -16.15
C ALA A 205 15.52 -3.82 -15.61
N ILE A 206 15.42 -3.07 -14.50
CA ILE A 206 14.13 -2.68 -13.90
C ILE A 206 13.31 -1.80 -14.85
N LYS A 207 13.94 -0.80 -15.48
CA LYS A 207 13.28 0.06 -16.48
C LYS A 207 12.78 -0.74 -17.69
N LYS A 208 13.60 -1.68 -18.18
CA LYS A 208 13.22 -2.57 -19.27
C LYS A 208 12.00 -3.43 -18.91
N ILE A 209 11.94 -3.94 -17.68
CA ILE A 209 10.79 -4.71 -17.20
C ILE A 209 9.54 -3.83 -17.12
N GLU A 210 9.67 -2.59 -16.66
CA GLU A 210 8.57 -1.63 -16.58
C GLU A 210 7.94 -1.36 -17.95
N GLU A 211 8.78 -1.09 -18.95
CA GLU A 211 8.38 -0.82 -20.35
C GLU A 211 7.73 -2.04 -20.99
N GLU A 212 8.32 -3.23 -20.81
CA GLU A 212 7.88 -4.47 -21.46
C GLU A 212 6.89 -5.29 -20.60
N ALA A 213 6.33 -4.72 -19.53
CA ALA A 213 5.48 -5.42 -18.57
C ALA A 213 4.23 -6.09 -19.17
N HIS A 214 3.79 -5.64 -20.35
CA HIS A 214 2.63 -6.13 -21.09
C HIS A 214 2.95 -7.33 -22.01
N THR A 215 4.22 -7.68 -22.18
CA THR A 215 4.67 -8.75 -23.09
C THR A 215 4.68 -10.12 -22.41
N ALA A 216 4.43 -11.18 -23.19
CA ALA A 216 4.60 -12.56 -22.74
C ALA A 216 6.07 -13.00 -22.81
N GLY A 217 6.48 -13.96 -21.98
CA GLY A 217 7.85 -14.51 -22.01
C GLY A 217 8.95 -13.53 -21.54
N LEU A 218 8.57 -12.49 -20.78
CA LEU A 218 9.54 -11.46 -20.34
C LEU A 218 10.67 -12.06 -19.50
N THR A 219 10.38 -13.05 -18.66
CA THR A 219 11.38 -13.68 -17.79
C THR A 219 12.56 -14.26 -18.57
N ASP A 220 12.29 -15.01 -19.64
CA ASP A 220 13.34 -15.63 -20.46
C ASP A 220 14.13 -14.57 -21.23
N ARG A 221 13.44 -13.57 -21.78
CA ARG A 221 14.07 -12.43 -22.48
C ARG A 221 14.95 -11.61 -21.54
N MET A 222 14.54 -11.43 -20.29
CA MET A 222 15.34 -10.75 -19.26
C MET A 222 16.56 -11.57 -18.86
N LYS A 223 16.45 -12.90 -18.78
CA LYS A 223 17.59 -13.78 -18.53
C LYS A 223 18.64 -13.63 -19.64
N GLU A 224 18.25 -13.76 -20.89
CA GLU A 224 19.16 -13.58 -22.03
C GLU A 224 19.79 -12.17 -22.07
N TYR A 225 19.01 -11.14 -21.74
CA TYR A 225 19.48 -9.77 -21.65
C TYR A 225 20.55 -9.60 -20.56
N LEU A 226 20.32 -10.16 -19.37
CA LEU A 226 21.27 -10.11 -18.26
C LEU A 226 22.54 -10.91 -18.57
N GLU A 227 22.42 -12.12 -19.13
CA GLU A 227 23.57 -12.97 -19.49
C GLU A 227 24.52 -12.28 -20.48
N LYS A 228 23.98 -11.48 -21.41
CA LYS A 228 24.80 -10.69 -22.35
C LYS A 228 25.62 -9.58 -21.68
N LEU A 229 25.14 -9.05 -20.55
CA LEU A 229 25.77 -7.92 -19.85
C LEU A 229 26.73 -8.36 -18.75
N VAL A 230 26.37 -9.41 -17.99
CA VAL A 230 27.14 -9.87 -16.82
C VAL A 230 27.85 -11.20 -17.04
N GLY A 231 27.56 -11.91 -18.13
CA GLY A 231 27.99 -13.30 -18.34
C GLY A 231 26.97 -14.30 -17.80
N LYS A 232 27.27 -15.61 -17.93
CA LYS A 232 26.41 -16.67 -17.38
C LYS A 232 26.36 -16.57 -15.85
N PHE A 233 25.15 -16.63 -15.30
CA PHE A 233 24.90 -16.67 -13.87
C PHE A 233 23.99 -17.86 -13.53
N GLU A 234 24.11 -18.39 -12.32
CA GLU A 234 23.18 -19.39 -11.82
C GLU A 234 21.95 -18.69 -11.25
N HIS A 235 20.78 -19.04 -11.78
CA HIS A 235 19.50 -18.65 -11.20
C HIS A 235 18.71 -19.90 -10.88
N LYS A 236 18.45 -20.15 -9.60
CA LYS A 236 17.57 -21.23 -9.15
C LYS A 236 16.20 -20.59 -8.88
N PRO A 237 15.16 -20.90 -9.69
CA PRO A 237 13.82 -20.42 -9.37
C PRO A 237 13.40 -20.96 -8.00
N GLU A 238 13.08 -20.08 -7.06
CA GLU A 238 12.62 -20.42 -5.71
C GLU A 238 11.28 -21.16 -5.77
N ASN A 239 11.34 -22.49 -5.89
CA ASN A 239 10.23 -23.40 -5.59
C ASN A 239 10.65 -24.28 -4.41
N THR A 240 10.84 -23.69 -3.22
CA THR A 240 10.95 -24.45 -1.96
C THR A 240 10.41 -23.62 -0.81
N GLU A 241 9.50 -24.21 -0.03
CA GLU A 241 8.66 -23.64 1.03
C GLU A 241 9.42 -23.12 2.26
N THR A 242 10.70 -22.76 2.14
CA THR A 242 11.60 -22.51 3.27
C THR A 242 12.19 -21.09 3.31
N SER A 243 11.96 -20.24 2.31
CA SER A 243 12.56 -18.89 2.22
C SER A 243 11.62 -17.72 2.55
N THR A 244 10.43 -17.99 3.10
CA THR A 244 9.44 -16.94 3.39
C THR A 244 9.88 -15.98 4.50
N GLU A 245 10.74 -16.38 5.44
CA GLU A 245 11.11 -15.51 6.58
C GLU A 245 12.25 -14.53 6.24
N GLU A 246 13.25 -14.93 5.44
CA GLU A 246 14.38 -14.06 5.09
C GLU A 246 14.00 -12.97 4.07
N ASN A 247 13.09 -13.28 3.13
CA ASN A 247 12.66 -12.35 2.08
C ASN A 247 11.37 -11.57 2.43
N ALA A 248 10.62 -11.94 3.48
CA ALA A 248 9.37 -11.27 3.86
C ALA A 248 9.55 -9.77 4.14
N GLY A 249 10.75 -9.37 4.59
CA GLY A 249 11.08 -7.98 4.87
C GLY A 249 11.44 -7.14 3.65
N GLU A 250 11.82 -7.75 2.51
CA GLU A 250 12.40 -7.03 1.38
C GLU A 250 11.38 -6.66 0.29
N TYR A 251 10.26 -7.36 0.19
CA TYR A 251 9.22 -7.10 -0.82
C TYR A 251 7.77 -7.10 -0.30
N GLY A 252 7.57 -7.39 0.99
CA GLY A 252 6.24 -7.65 1.55
C GLY A 252 5.62 -8.95 1.01
N GLU A 253 4.60 -9.49 1.69
CA GLU A 253 3.84 -10.63 1.17
C GLU A 253 3.27 -10.30 -0.21
N GLN A 254 3.76 -10.98 -1.25
CA GLN A 254 3.11 -10.97 -2.55
C GLN A 254 1.79 -11.71 -2.42
N ARG A 255 0.68 -11.00 -2.56
CA ARG A 255 -0.61 -11.64 -2.77
C ARG A 255 -1.04 -11.44 -4.21
N GLU A 256 -1.42 -12.54 -4.85
CA GLU A 256 -2.49 -12.49 -5.84
C GLU A 256 -3.59 -11.60 -5.27
N TYR A 257 -4.19 -10.76 -6.10
CA TYR A 257 -5.33 -9.93 -5.73
C TYR A 257 -6.58 -10.79 -5.40
N ARG A 258 -6.47 -11.69 -4.41
CA ARG A 258 -7.50 -12.58 -3.91
C ARG A 258 -7.75 -12.31 -2.43
N GLU A 259 -9.01 -11.95 -2.21
CA GLU A 259 -9.79 -12.05 -0.99
C GLU A 259 -9.23 -11.35 0.25
N HIS A 260 -9.66 -10.10 0.46
CA HIS A 260 -9.89 -9.63 1.83
C HIS A 260 -11.36 -9.28 2.05
N ARG A 261 -11.92 -10.09 2.94
CA ARG A 261 -13.26 -10.08 3.54
C ARG A 261 -13.45 -8.92 4.53
N ASP A 262 -12.84 -7.77 4.31
CA ASP A 262 -12.84 -6.65 5.27
C ASP A 262 -13.63 -5.46 4.74
N PHE A 263 -14.93 -5.68 4.55
CA PHE A 263 -15.95 -4.62 4.53
C PHE A 263 -17.17 -5.11 5.31
N ARG A 264 -16.99 -5.44 6.59
CA ARG A 264 -18.08 -5.36 7.54
C ARG A 264 -18.01 -4.03 8.26
N GLU A 265 -19.18 -3.37 8.26
CA GLU A 265 -19.58 -2.23 9.09
C GLU A 265 -19.08 -0.86 8.66
N HIS A 266 -19.83 -0.21 7.76
CA HIS A 266 -20.23 1.20 7.93
C HIS A 266 -21.70 1.31 7.49
N ARG A 267 -22.62 0.78 8.32
CA ARG A 267 -24.02 1.22 8.29
C ARG A 267 -24.13 2.43 9.21
N GLY A 268 -24.65 3.52 8.65
CA GLY A 268 -25.38 4.52 9.41
C GLY A 268 -24.73 5.90 9.43
N TYR A 269 -24.89 6.67 8.34
CA TYR A 269 -25.24 8.09 8.45
C TYR A 269 -26.17 8.49 7.31
N GLY A 270 -27.37 8.90 7.70
CA GLY A 270 -28.51 9.34 6.91
C GLY A 270 -29.72 9.19 7.84
N GLY A 271 -30.18 10.22 8.54
CA GLY A 271 -30.59 11.52 8.00
C GLY A 271 -32.08 11.45 7.70
N GLY A 272 -32.93 11.89 8.63
CA GLY A 272 -34.38 11.94 8.45
C GLY A 272 -35.13 12.01 9.78
N GLY A 273 -35.52 13.22 10.19
CA GLY A 273 -36.44 13.43 11.30
C GLY A 273 -37.91 13.26 10.88
N HIS A 274 -38.78 12.95 11.84
CA HIS A 274 -40.07 13.63 12.03
C HIS A 274 -40.78 13.17 13.32
N SER A 275 -41.12 14.18 14.14
CA SER A 275 -42.39 14.41 14.87
C SER A 275 -43.00 13.40 15.85
N GLY A 276 -43.35 13.94 17.03
CA GLY A 276 -44.42 13.49 17.95
C GLY A 276 -43.86 13.15 19.34
N GLY A 277 -44.08 13.88 20.43
CA GLY A 277 -45.21 14.70 20.84
C GLY A 277 -46.00 13.95 21.94
N ARG A 278 -46.04 14.53 23.16
CA ARG A 278 -46.63 14.10 24.46
C ARG A 278 -45.55 13.67 25.45
N GLY A 279 -45.38 14.26 26.64
CA GLY A 279 -46.28 15.04 27.48
C GLY A 279 -46.30 14.38 28.87
N GLY A 280 -45.93 15.11 29.92
CA GLY A 280 -46.02 14.63 31.30
C GLY A 280 -44.90 15.17 32.19
N GLY A 281 -45.12 16.31 32.81
CA GLY A 281 -44.28 16.85 33.88
C GLY A 281 -44.81 16.48 35.26
N TYR A 282 -43.91 16.39 36.23
CA TYR A 282 -44.02 16.64 37.68
C TYR A 282 -42.53 16.78 38.13
N GLY A 283 -42.04 17.77 38.87
CA GLY A 283 -42.64 18.63 39.87
C GLY A 283 -41.94 18.36 41.22
N GLY A 284 -41.13 19.31 41.71
CA GLY A 284 -40.55 19.34 43.06
C GLY A 284 -39.07 18.93 43.13
N GLY A 285 -38.18 19.58 43.88
CA GLY A 285 -38.33 20.63 44.86
C GLY A 285 -36.98 20.83 45.56
N TYR A 286 -36.78 22.08 46.00
CA TYR A 286 -35.64 22.70 46.67
C TYR A 286 -34.92 21.90 47.76
N GLY A 287 -33.62 22.17 47.91
CA GLY A 287 -32.84 21.85 49.09
C GLY A 287 -31.40 22.33 48.97
N GLY A 288 -31.17 23.63 49.17
CA GLY A 288 -29.81 24.16 49.34
C GLY A 288 -29.24 23.76 50.70
N HIS A 289 -27.92 23.65 50.78
CA HIS A 289 -27.15 24.12 51.94
C HIS A 289 -25.73 24.48 51.51
N SER A 290 -25.38 25.68 51.93
CA SER A 290 -24.14 26.43 51.78
C SER A 290 -23.05 25.98 52.75
N GLY A 291 -21.80 26.28 52.38
CA GLY A 291 -20.74 26.62 53.34
C GLY A 291 -19.48 25.78 53.25
N GLY A 292 -18.33 26.44 53.07
CA GLY A 292 -17.03 25.82 53.37
C GLY A 292 -15.86 26.33 52.54
N GLN A 293 -15.32 27.49 52.91
CA GLN A 293 -14.13 28.11 52.35
C GLN A 293 -12.81 27.38 52.70
N ARG A 294 -11.86 27.48 51.76
CA ARG A 294 -10.41 27.75 51.89
C ARG A 294 -9.41 26.67 52.35
N ARG A 295 -8.35 26.57 51.53
CA ARG A 295 -6.88 26.45 51.80
C ARG A 295 -6.46 25.26 52.69
N TYR A 296 -5.53 24.39 52.30
CA TYR A 296 -4.29 24.53 51.53
C TYR A 296 -4.15 23.40 50.51
#